data_AF-A0A4Q3D3M6-F1
#
_entry.id   AF-A0A4Q3D3M6-F1
#
_cell.length_a   1.000
_cell.length_b   1.000
_cell.length_c   1.000
_cell.angle_alpha   90.00
_cell.angle_beta   90.00
_cell.angle_gamma   90.00
#
_symmetry.space_group_name_H-M   'P 1'
#
loop_
_entity.id
_entity.type
_entity.pdbx_description
1 polymer ?
#
loop_
_entity_poly.entity_id
_entity_poly.type
_entity_poly.pdbx_seq_one_letter_code
_entity_poly.pdbx_strand_id
1 'polypeptide(L)'
;MRPFFLFLLCSFISFGTFAQRSNRSTLHIRLSDGQPLIVTINDRDYKKVNTRITITDIPGRRQHIKAYRFRPYADGKGGKAALIYSGTIKISPGSVYDCIVDLKSRKLLVKDLGAGNDPAQPAYLPPPPPPVPDARNNVAIDHSADMNMDSRLLRLQQTITNTKEDSKKLVAAKNYVLKNGTSTTELKTIASWIMFDDNKMDLLKSSYNSIRDQQNFGNLKEVFTMEAAQKEFAQYAGQLK
;
A
#
# COMPACT_ATOMS: atom_id res chain seq x y z
N MET A 1 -20.43 4.27 -71.73
CA MET A 1 -20.89 3.34 -70.68
C MET A 1 -20.37 3.88 -69.35
N ARG A 2 -21.29 4.34 -68.47
CA ARG A 2 -20.99 5.14 -67.28
C ARG A 2 -20.71 4.25 -66.05
N PRO A 3 -19.71 4.58 -65.21
CA PRO A 3 -19.46 3.92 -63.93
C PRO A 3 -20.19 4.68 -62.82
N PHE A 4 -21.24 4.12 -62.24
CA PHE A 4 -21.95 4.71 -61.09
C PHE A 4 -22.79 3.64 -60.39
N PHE A 5 -22.22 2.95 -59.41
CA PHE A 5 -22.90 2.64 -58.14
C PHE A 5 -21.90 2.10 -57.11
N LEU A 6 -20.95 2.97 -56.80
CA LEU A 6 -20.34 3.07 -55.48
C LEU A 6 -21.48 3.34 -54.49
N PHE A 7 -21.96 2.33 -53.76
CA PHE A 7 -22.63 2.44 -52.44
C PHE A 7 -23.11 1.07 -51.92
N LEU A 8 -22.34 -0.02 -52.11
CA LEU A 8 -22.63 -1.26 -51.39
C LEU A 8 -21.96 -1.22 -50.00
N LEU A 9 -22.62 -0.44 -49.14
CA LEU A 9 -22.98 -0.84 -47.80
C LEU A 9 -21.86 -1.52 -47.00
N CYS A 10 -20.90 -0.70 -46.55
CA CYS A 10 -20.17 -0.94 -45.29
C CYS A 10 -21.20 -1.02 -44.15
N SER A 11 -21.88 -2.15 -44.02
CA SER A 11 -22.57 -2.51 -42.78
C SER A 11 -21.50 -2.81 -41.75
N PHE A 12 -21.17 -1.77 -41.01
CA PHE A 12 -20.60 -1.85 -39.67
C PHE A 12 -21.36 -2.90 -38.86
N ILE A 13 -20.83 -4.13 -38.82
CA ILE A 13 -21.17 -5.06 -37.75
C ILE A 13 -20.47 -4.51 -36.51
N SER A 14 -21.19 -3.63 -35.82
CA SER A 14 -20.86 -3.21 -34.48
C SER A 14 -20.84 -4.46 -33.60
N PHE A 15 -19.65 -5.02 -33.37
CA PHE A 15 -19.42 -5.93 -32.27
C PHE A 15 -19.66 -5.15 -30.98
N GLY A 16 -20.90 -5.22 -30.48
CA GLY A 16 -21.22 -4.80 -29.13
C GLY A 16 -20.39 -5.64 -28.18
N THR A 17 -19.30 -5.07 -27.67
CA THR A 17 -18.62 -5.59 -26.50
C THR A 17 -19.57 -5.44 -25.32
N PHE A 18 -20.45 -6.43 -25.14
CA PHE A 18 -21.14 -6.59 -23.86
C PHE A 18 -20.04 -6.79 -22.81
N ALA A 19 -19.83 -5.76 -21.99
CA ALA A 19 -19.04 -5.87 -20.76
C ALA A 19 -19.76 -6.88 -19.87
N GLN A 20 -19.38 -8.15 -20.01
CA GLN A 20 -19.90 -9.25 -19.22
C GLN A 20 -19.54 -8.95 -17.76
N ARG A 21 -20.53 -8.53 -16.95
CA ARG A 21 -20.35 -8.43 -15.50
C ARG A 21 -19.84 -9.78 -15.03
N SER A 22 -18.59 -9.80 -14.62
CA SER A 22 -17.97 -11.02 -14.14
C SER A 22 -18.72 -11.47 -12.89
N ASN A 23 -19.31 -12.67 -12.93
CA ASN A 23 -19.93 -13.30 -11.75
C ASN A 23 -18.88 -13.71 -10.69
N ARG A 24 -17.65 -13.24 -10.85
CA ARG A 24 -16.50 -13.56 -10.04
C ARG A 24 -16.25 -12.45 -9.04
N SER A 25 -15.86 -12.87 -7.85
CA SER A 25 -15.74 -12.02 -6.68
C SER A 25 -14.28 -11.88 -6.31
N THR A 26 -13.97 -10.83 -5.58
CA THR A 26 -12.61 -10.59 -5.07
C THR A 26 -12.64 -10.60 -3.55
N LEU A 27 -11.73 -11.34 -2.94
CA LEU A 27 -11.54 -11.40 -1.49
C LEU A 27 -10.23 -10.71 -1.12
N HIS A 28 -10.28 -9.78 -0.19
CA HIS A 28 -9.11 -9.23 0.49
C HIS A 28 -9.06 -9.77 1.91
N ILE A 29 -8.11 -10.63 2.22
CA ILE A 29 -8.02 -11.31 3.52
C ILE A 29 -6.79 -10.81 4.27
N ARG A 30 -6.97 -10.37 5.51
CA ARG A 30 -5.91 -9.93 6.42
C ARG A 30 -6.15 -10.41 7.84
N LEU A 31 -5.07 -10.47 8.64
CA LEU A 31 -5.17 -10.67 10.08
C LEU A 31 -5.40 -9.34 10.79
N SER A 32 -6.07 -9.37 11.94
CA SER A 32 -6.31 -8.18 12.77
C SER A 32 -5.04 -7.58 13.37
N ASP A 33 -3.99 -8.39 13.54
CA ASP A 33 -2.67 -7.97 14.02
C ASP A 33 -1.72 -7.54 12.90
N GLY A 34 -2.14 -7.65 11.63
CA GLY A 34 -1.31 -7.32 10.48
C GLY A 34 -0.16 -8.30 10.21
N GLN A 35 -0.08 -9.43 10.93
CA GLN A 35 0.97 -10.43 10.68
C GLN A 35 0.78 -11.11 9.31
N PRO A 36 1.86 -11.66 8.72
CA PRO A 36 1.75 -12.44 7.50
C PRO A 36 0.84 -13.65 7.69
N LEU A 37 0.03 -13.91 6.67
CA LEU A 37 -0.83 -15.08 6.62
C LEU A 37 -0.64 -15.87 5.33
N ILE A 38 -1.12 -17.10 5.37
CA ILE A 38 -1.37 -17.98 4.24
C ILE A 38 -2.87 -18.29 4.27
N VAL A 39 -3.48 -18.38 3.10
CA VAL A 39 -4.91 -18.70 2.98
C VAL A 39 -5.08 -19.91 2.08
N THR A 40 -6.03 -20.76 2.43
CA THR A 40 -6.51 -21.84 1.57
C THR A 40 -8.01 -21.71 1.38
N ILE A 41 -8.49 -21.95 0.16
CA ILE A 41 -9.92 -21.90 -0.17
C ILE A 41 -10.32 -23.23 -0.80
N ASN A 42 -11.26 -23.95 -0.17
CA ASN A 42 -11.66 -25.32 -0.53
C ASN A 42 -10.46 -26.25 -0.74
N ASP A 43 -9.50 -26.19 0.20
CA ASP A 43 -8.28 -26.99 0.19
C ASP A 43 -7.33 -26.71 -1.00
N ARG A 44 -7.59 -25.62 -1.76
CA ARG A 44 -6.61 -25.04 -2.67
C ARG A 44 -5.70 -24.10 -1.91
N ASP A 45 -4.41 -24.42 -1.89
CA ASP A 45 -3.39 -23.61 -1.24
C ASP A 45 -3.00 -22.41 -2.12
N TYR A 46 -3.17 -21.21 -1.56
CA TYR A 46 -2.59 -20.01 -2.15
C TYR A 46 -1.21 -19.82 -1.50
N LYS A 47 -0.17 -20.28 -2.21
CA LYS A 47 1.25 -20.21 -1.79
C LYS A 47 1.82 -18.78 -1.81
N LYS A 48 1.08 -17.84 -1.26
CA LYS A 48 1.46 -16.44 -1.11
C LYS A 48 1.41 -16.11 0.36
N VAL A 49 2.57 -15.79 0.92
CA VAL A 49 2.68 -15.25 2.28
C VAL A 49 2.64 -13.74 2.15
N ASN A 50 1.62 -13.10 2.73
CA ASN A 50 1.55 -11.64 2.79
C ASN A 50 0.66 -11.22 3.96
N THR A 51 0.71 -9.94 4.36
CA THR A 51 -0.15 -9.37 5.41
C THR A 51 -1.58 -9.13 4.91
N ARG A 52 -1.74 -8.92 3.60
CA ARG A 52 -3.02 -8.87 2.89
C ARG A 52 -2.94 -9.73 1.65
N ILE A 53 -3.80 -10.73 1.56
CA ILE A 53 -3.92 -11.59 0.37
C ILE A 53 -5.16 -11.15 -0.40
N THR A 54 -4.94 -10.73 -1.64
CA THR A 54 -6.02 -10.51 -2.61
C THR A 54 -6.19 -11.76 -3.45
N ILE A 55 -7.39 -12.32 -3.46
CA ILE A 55 -7.76 -13.47 -4.25
C ILE A 55 -8.89 -13.05 -5.17
N THR A 56 -8.59 -12.98 -6.46
CA THR A 56 -9.55 -12.67 -7.51
C THR A 56 -10.17 -13.95 -8.06
N ASP A 57 -11.16 -13.80 -8.93
CA ASP A 57 -11.79 -14.90 -9.66
C ASP A 57 -12.57 -15.92 -8.79
N ILE A 58 -13.02 -15.51 -7.61
CA ILE A 58 -13.75 -16.42 -6.70
C ILE A 58 -15.21 -16.57 -7.15
N PRO A 59 -15.68 -17.80 -7.42
CA PRO A 59 -17.07 -17.99 -7.81
C PRO A 59 -18.01 -17.68 -6.63
N GLY A 60 -19.13 -17.02 -6.93
CA GLY A 60 -20.17 -16.69 -5.94
C GLY A 60 -20.92 -17.93 -5.47
N ARG A 61 -20.39 -18.58 -4.43
CA ARG A 61 -20.97 -19.73 -3.74
C ARG A 61 -20.45 -19.77 -2.30
N ARG A 62 -20.89 -20.76 -1.52
CA ARG A 62 -20.26 -21.05 -0.22
C ARG A 62 -18.85 -21.59 -0.46
N GLN A 63 -17.86 -20.94 0.15
CA GLN A 63 -16.46 -21.36 0.09
C GLN A 63 -15.96 -21.65 1.50
N HIS A 64 -15.20 -22.73 1.66
CA HIS A 64 -14.51 -23.03 2.91
C HIS A 64 -13.15 -22.35 2.91
N ILE A 65 -12.88 -21.52 3.92
CA ILE A 65 -11.65 -20.74 4.04
C ILE A 65 -10.90 -21.20 5.28
N LYS A 66 -9.60 -21.49 5.12
CA LYS A 66 -8.67 -21.63 6.23
C LYS A 66 -7.64 -20.51 6.14
N ALA A 67 -7.41 -19.82 7.25
CA ALA A 67 -6.37 -18.81 7.35
C ALA A 67 -5.34 -19.25 8.40
N TYR A 68 -4.07 -19.22 7.98
CA TYR A 68 -2.94 -19.62 8.77
C TYR A 68 -2.07 -18.39 9.02
N ARG A 69 -1.71 -18.14 10.27
CA ARG A 69 -0.67 -17.16 10.59
C ARG A 69 0.68 -17.76 10.27
N PHE A 70 1.45 -17.06 9.45
CA PHE A 70 2.78 -17.47 9.06
C PHE A 70 3.83 -16.76 9.93
N ARG A 71 4.70 -17.55 10.55
CA ARG A 71 5.85 -17.05 11.31
C ARG A 71 7.11 -17.54 10.62
N PRO A 72 7.91 -16.65 9.99
CA PRO A 72 9.17 -17.07 9.40
C PRO A 72 10.10 -17.63 10.48
N TYR A 73 10.89 -18.63 10.13
CA TYR A 73 11.96 -19.12 11.01
C TYR A 73 13.12 -18.12 11.02
N ALA A 74 13.89 -18.10 12.10
CA ALA A 74 15.04 -17.20 12.25
C ALA A 74 16.15 -17.46 11.21
N ASP A 75 16.19 -18.66 10.62
CA ASP A 75 17.12 -19.07 9.58
C ASP A 75 16.74 -18.58 8.17
N GLY A 76 15.57 -17.93 8.02
CA GLY A 76 15.03 -17.48 6.74
C GLY A 76 14.61 -18.61 5.78
N LYS A 77 14.76 -19.88 6.17
CA LYS A 77 14.44 -21.07 5.33
C LYS A 77 13.03 -21.58 5.62
N GLY A 78 12.05 -20.71 5.37
CA GLY A 78 10.63 -21.03 5.50
C GLY A 78 10.01 -20.47 6.77
N GLY A 79 9.01 -21.16 7.29
CA GLY A 79 8.31 -20.72 8.49
C GLY A 79 7.24 -21.68 8.95
N LYS A 80 6.74 -21.42 10.16
CA LYS A 80 5.64 -22.16 10.78
C LYS A 80 4.32 -21.52 10.44
N ALA A 81 3.40 -22.29 9.86
CA ALA A 81 2.03 -21.89 9.64
C ALA A 81 1.14 -22.43 10.77
N ALA A 82 0.45 -21.55 11.50
CA ALA A 82 -0.49 -21.93 12.56
C ALA A 82 -1.91 -21.58 12.12
N LEU A 83 -2.83 -22.56 12.13
CA LEU A 83 -4.23 -22.33 11.79
C LEU A 83 -4.86 -21.36 12.82
N ILE A 84 -5.38 -20.23 12.34
CA ILE A 84 -6.04 -19.23 13.18
C ILE A 84 -7.56 -19.23 12.96
N TYR A 85 -7.99 -19.51 11.73
CA TYR A 85 -9.39 -19.54 11.37
C TYR A 85 -9.67 -20.67 10.36
N SER A 86 -10.80 -21.34 10.53
CA SER A 86 -11.35 -22.31 9.59
C SER A 86 -12.86 -22.15 9.61
N GLY A 87 -13.47 -21.89 8.46
CA GLY A 87 -14.92 -21.77 8.37
C GLY A 87 -15.43 -21.48 6.98
N THR A 88 -16.74 -21.58 6.80
CA THR A 88 -17.41 -21.35 5.51
C THR A 88 -18.00 -19.94 5.46
N ILE A 89 -17.76 -19.24 4.36
CA ILE A 89 -18.43 -17.96 4.07
C ILE A 89 -19.28 -18.07 2.81
N LYS A 90 -20.40 -17.34 2.78
CA LYS A 90 -21.21 -17.16 1.58
C LYS A 90 -20.68 -15.95 0.82
N ILE A 91 -20.35 -16.14 -0.45
CA ILE A 91 -19.85 -15.08 -1.33
C ILE A 91 -20.90 -14.81 -2.39
N SER A 92 -21.36 -13.58 -2.49
CA SER A 92 -22.28 -13.13 -3.54
C SER A 92 -21.49 -12.91 -4.83
N PRO A 93 -22.00 -13.35 -6.00
CA PRO A 93 -21.34 -13.16 -7.29
C PRO A 93 -21.02 -11.68 -7.56
N GLY A 94 -19.85 -11.43 -8.18
CA GLY A 94 -19.47 -10.10 -8.64
C GLY A 94 -19.14 -9.08 -7.56
N SER A 95 -19.04 -9.50 -6.28
CA SER A 95 -18.83 -8.59 -5.15
C SER A 95 -17.38 -8.57 -4.66
N VAL A 96 -16.99 -7.49 -4.00
CA VAL A 96 -15.67 -7.36 -3.36
C VAL A 96 -15.83 -7.46 -1.86
N TYR A 97 -15.05 -8.30 -1.20
CA TYR A 97 -15.10 -8.49 0.25
C TYR A 97 -13.78 -8.08 0.91
N ASP A 98 -13.86 -7.32 2.01
CA ASP A 98 -12.76 -7.15 2.95
C ASP A 98 -12.99 -8.06 4.15
N CYS A 99 -12.05 -8.98 4.36
CA CYS A 99 -12.11 -10.07 5.32
C CYS A 99 -11.00 -9.88 6.35
N ILE A 100 -11.38 -9.74 7.62
CA ILE A 100 -10.45 -9.54 8.74
C ILE A 100 -10.59 -10.71 9.69
N VAL A 101 -9.51 -11.48 9.86
CA VAL A 101 -9.45 -12.56 10.85
C VAL A 101 -8.99 -11.97 12.17
N ASP A 102 -9.87 -11.94 13.16
CA ASP A 102 -9.52 -11.51 14.52
C ASP A 102 -8.84 -12.65 15.28
N LEU A 103 -7.60 -12.43 15.73
CA LEU A 103 -6.85 -13.44 16.47
C LEU A 103 -7.34 -13.68 17.90
N LYS A 104 -7.97 -12.67 18.52
CA LYS A 104 -8.47 -12.80 19.90
C LYS A 104 -9.73 -13.65 19.92
N SER A 105 -10.71 -13.30 19.07
CA SER A 105 -11.98 -14.02 19.00
C SER A 105 -11.94 -15.25 18.08
N ARG A 106 -10.91 -15.42 17.26
CA ARG A 106 -10.82 -16.42 16.17
C ARG A 106 -12.01 -16.37 15.21
N LYS A 107 -12.66 -15.21 15.09
CA LYS A 107 -13.77 -14.98 14.17
C LYS A 107 -13.28 -14.28 12.91
N LEU A 108 -13.93 -14.58 11.80
CA LEU A 108 -13.75 -13.87 10.54
C LEU A 108 -14.82 -12.79 10.43
N LEU A 109 -14.38 -11.54 10.41
CA LEU A 109 -15.23 -10.39 10.08
C LEU A 109 -15.21 -10.23 8.56
N VAL A 110 -16.40 -10.24 7.94
CA VAL A 110 -16.56 -10.12 6.50
C VAL A 110 -17.35 -8.85 6.21
N LYS A 111 -16.75 -7.92 5.50
CA LYS A 111 -17.39 -6.70 5.01
C LYS A 111 -17.60 -6.82 3.51
N ASP A 112 -18.85 -6.84 3.08
CA ASP A 112 -19.22 -6.74 1.67
C ASP A 112 -19.08 -5.27 1.23
N LEU A 113 -18.28 -5.02 0.20
CA LEU A 113 -18.09 -3.70 -0.40
C LEU A 113 -19.02 -3.49 -1.61
N GLY A 114 -19.86 -4.48 -1.94
CA GLY A 114 -20.82 -4.45 -3.04
C GLY A 114 -20.28 -5.01 -4.35
N ALA A 115 -21.17 -5.05 -5.36
CA ALA A 115 -20.80 -5.38 -6.72
C ALA A 115 -19.70 -4.44 -7.18
N GLY A 116 -18.63 -5.00 -7.76
CA GLY A 116 -17.43 -4.28 -8.16
C GLY A 116 -17.75 -3.07 -9.04
N ASN A 117 -17.99 -1.93 -8.41
CA ASN A 117 -17.21 -0.78 -8.72
C ASN A 117 -15.81 -1.13 -8.23
N ASP A 118 -15.02 -1.79 -9.09
CA ASP A 118 -13.67 -1.25 -9.27
C ASP A 118 -13.88 0.26 -9.36
N PRO A 119 -13.17 1.12 -8.60
CA PRO A 119 -13.12 2.50 -9.02
C PRO A 119 -12.70 2.38 -10.49
N ALA A 120 -13.59 2.73 -11.41
CA ALA A 120 -13.20 2.91 -12.78
C ALA A 120 -11.93 3.72 -12.65
N GLN A 121 -10.78 3.19 -13.09
CA GLN A 121 -9.72 4.10 -13.47
C GLN A 121 -10.48 5.12 -14.32
N PRO A 122 -10.59 6.39 -13.88
CA PRO A 122 -11.29 7.38 -14.68
C PRO A 122 -10.71 7.18 -16.07
N ALA A 123 -11.56 6.95 -17.07
CA ALA A 123 -11.13 6.79 -18.45
C ALA A 123 -10.03 7.84 -18.63
N TYR A 124 -8.81 7.41 -18.94
CA TYR A 124 -7.66 8.30 -18.92
C TYR A 124 -7.93 9.39 -19.94
N LEU A 125 -8.57 10.46 -19.48
CA LEU A 125 -8.60 11.72 -20.14
C LEU A 125 -7.17 12.18 -19.92
N PRO A 126 -6.34 12.24 -20.98
CA PRO A 126 -5.08 12.93 -20.82
C PRO A 126 -5.41 14.29 -20.18
N PRO A 127 -4.68 14.70 -19.13
CA PRO A 127 -4.95 15.97 -18.48
C PRO A 127 -5.04 17.04 -19.58
N PRO A 128 -6.05 17.92 -19.56
CA PRO A 128 -6.13 18.99 -20.53
C PRO A 128 -4.76 19.69 -20.56
N PRO A 129 -4.25 20.06 -21.75
CA PRO A 129 -2.97 20.75 -21.85
C PRO A 129 -3.00 21.91 -20.85
N PRO A 130 -1.91 22.10 -20.07
CA PRO A 130 -1.89 23.11 -19.03
C PRO A 130 -2.35 24.44 -19.62
N PRO A 131 -3.26 25.16 -18.95
CA PRO A 131 -3.68 26.47 -19.43
C PRO A 131 -2.42 27.31 -19.64
N VAL A 132 -2.31 27.90 -20.82
CA VAL A 132 -1.20 28.79 -21.17
C VAL A 132 -1.14 29.85 -20.06
N PRO A 133 -0.02 30.00 -19.34
CA PRO A 133 0.05 30.95 -18.23
C PRO A 133 -0.25 32.35 -18.75
N ASP A 134 -1.41 32.88 -18.36
CA ASP A 134 -1.79 34.24 -18.72
C ASP A 134 -0.96 35.18 -17.85
N ALA A 135 0.11 35.74 -18.43
CA ALA A 135 1.17 36.47 -17.74
C ALA A 135 0.72 37.79 -17.07
N ARG A 136 -0.59 38.05 -16.98
CA ARG A 136 -1.17 39.32 -16.54
C ARG A 136 -1.84 39.28 -15.18
N ASN A 137 -2.14 38.11 -14.62
CA ASN A 137 -2.79 38.00 -13.32
C ASN A 137 -1.98 37.15 -12.34
N ASN A 138 -0.82 37.68 -11.92
CA ASN A 138 -0.17 37.24 -10.69
C ASN A 138 -1.01 37.71 -9.49
N VAL A 139 -2.06 36.97 -9.16
CA VAL A 139 -2.49 36.90 -7.77
C VAL A 139 -1.43 36.06 -7.08
N ALA A 140 -0.69 36.67 -6.16
CA ALA A 140 0.24 35.95 -5.31
C ALA A 140 -0.53 34.89 -4.52
N ILE A 141 -0.54 33.66 -5.03
CA ILE A 141 -0.91 32.51 -4.21
C ILE A 141 0.27 32.32 -3.29
N ASP A 142 0.07 32.69 -2.04
CA ASP A 142 0.98 32.46 -0.94
C ASP A 142 1.16 30.93 -0.74
N HIS A 143 2.05 30.35 -1.54
CA HIS A 143 2.65 29.03 -1.32
C HIS A 143 3.92 29.18 -0.49
N SER A 144 3.94 30.03 0.54
CA SER A 144 5.11 30.17 1.43
C SER A 144 5.41 28.94 2.30
N ALA A 145 4.73 27.81 2.07
CA ALA A 145 5.07 26.51 2.68
C ALA A 145 5.49 25.43 1.66
N ASP A 146 5.70 25.78 0.38
CA ASP A 146 6.39 24.89 -0.57
C ASP A 146 7.89 24.90 -0.25
N MET A 147 8.26 24.09 0.75
CA MET A 147 9.64 23.73 1.02
C MET A 147 10.17 23.06 -0.25
N ASN A 148 10.96 23.81 -1.00
CA ASN A 148 11.83 23.37 -2.09
C ASN A 148 12.50 22.04 -1.72
N MET A 149 11.84 20.93 -2.05
CA MET A 149 12.26 19.60 -1.61
C MET A 149 13.50 19.24 -2.41
N ASP A 150 14.65 19.07 -1.74
CA ASP A 150 15.93 18.80 -2.40
C ASP A 150 15.77 17.70 -3.46
N SER A 151 16.27 17.95 -4.67
CA SER A 151 16.34 16.98 -5.77
C SER A 151 16.82 15.58 -5.36
N ARG A 152 17.69 15.49 -4.35
CA ARG A 152 18.19 14.24 -3.78
C ARG A 152 17.13 13.51 -2.96
N LEU A 153 16.34 14.25 -2.17
CA LEU A 153 15.25 13.72 -1.38
C LEU A 153 14.11 13.19 -2.26
N LEU A 154 13.83 13.86 -3.38
CA LEU A 154 12.87 13.39 -4.39
C LEU A 154 13.30 12.06 -5.03
N ARG A 155 14.58 11.88 -5.34
CA ARG A 155 15.11 10.60 -5.84
C ARG A 155 15.00 9.48 -4.81
N LEU A 156 15.27 9.79 -3.54
CA LEU A 156 15.06 8.84 -2.46
C LEU A 156 13.58 8.45 -2.36
N GLN A 157 12.67 9.44 -2.42
CA GLN A 157 11.23 9.22 -2.36
C GLN A 157 10.79 8.24 -3.45
N GLN A 158 11.19 8.47 -4.70
CA GLN A 158 10.89 7.55 -5.83
C GLN A 158 11.45 6.14 -5.59
N THR A 159 12.65 6.03 -5.04
CA THR A 159 13.26 4.73 -4.74
C THR A 159 12.45 4.00 -3.67
N ILE A 160 12.07 4.70 -2.61
CA ILE A 160 11.32 4.14 -1.48
C ILE A 160 9.89 3.78 -1.87
N THR A 161 9.20 4.60 -2.66
CA THR A 161 7.81 4.32 -3.11
C THR A 161 7.75 3.12 -4.06
N ASN A 162 8.77 2.92 -4.89
CA ASN A 162 8.86 1.76 -5.79
C ASN A 162 9.35 0.48 -5.09
N THR A 163 9.86 0.59 -3.86
CA THR A 163 10.35 -0.55 -3.09
C THR A 163 9.24 -1.17 -2.26
N LYS A 164 8.96 -2.46 -2.47
CA LYS A 164 7.88 -3.17 -1.75
C LYS A 164 8.27 -3.61 -0.34
N GLU A 165 9.54 -3.93 -0.14
CA GLU A 165 10.06 -4.43 1.14
C GLU A 165 10.55 -3.30 2.03
N ASP A 166 10.01 -3.22 3.23
CA ASP A 166 10.30 -2.13 4.16
C ASP A 166 11.74 -2.16 4.69
N SER A 167 12.35 -3.36 4.81
CA SER A 167 13.77 -3.53 5.12
C SER A 167 14.69 -2.93 4.04
N LYS A 168 14.31 -3.04 2.77
CA LYS A 168 15.04 -2.39 1.66
C LYS A 168 14.86 -0.88 1.67
N LYS A 169 13.67 -0.39 2.03
CA LYS A 169 13.42 1.05 2.24
C LYS A 169 14.29 1.60 3.38
N LEU A 170 14.40 0.86 4.49
CA LEU A 170 15.26 1.21 5.63
C LEU A 170 16.71 1.35 5.21
N VAL A 171 17.26 0.38 4.45
CA VAL A 171 18.63 0.44 3.95
C VAL A 171 18.84 1.68 3.06
N ALA A 172 17.91 1.95 2.15
CA ALA A 172 17.98 3.14 1.29
C ALA A 172 17.93 4.45 2.10
N ALA A 173 17.05 4.53 3.11
CA ALA A 173 16.93 5.67 4.00
C ALA A 173 18.21 5.90 4.82
N LYS A 174 18.77 4.86 5.44
CA LYS A 174 20.04 4.94 6.19
C LYS A 174 21.17 5.44 5.31
N ASN A 175 21.31 4.89 4.12
CA ASN A 175 22.34 5.31 3.16
C ASN A 175 22.20 6.78 2.77
N TYR A 176 20.98 7.29 2.62
CA TYR A 176 20.74 8.69 2.34
C TYR A 176 21.15 9.60 3.50
N VAL A 177 20.73 9.27 4.72
CA VAL A 177 21.00 10.05 5.93
C VAL A 177 22.50 10.13 6.20
N LEU A 178 23.19 9.00 6.15
CA LEU A 178 24.63 8.91 6.38
C LEU A 178 25.44 9.72 5.35
N LYS A 179 24.98 9.75 4.09
CA LYS A 179 25.71 10.39 3.00
C LYS A 179 25.50 11.89 2.93
N ASN A 180 24.30 12.38 3.24
CA ASN A 180 23.92 13.76 2.96
C ASN A 180 23.82 14.64 4.21
N GLY A 181 23.69 14.04 5.40
CA GLY A 181 23.29 14.75 6.61
C GLY A 181 21.85 15.28 6.46
N THR A 182 21.01 15.10 7.47
CA THR A 182 19.58 15.46 7.39
C THR A 182 19.15 16.28 8.59
N SER A 183 18.20 17.18 8.39
CA SER A 183 17.45 17.78 9.49
C SER A 183 16.43 16.79 10.06
N THR A 184 15.97 17.07 11.26
CA THR A 184 14.87 16.36 11.93
C THR A 184 13.61 16.38 11.05
N THR A 185 13.31 17.49 10.38
CA THR A 185 12.16 17.61 9.46
C THR A 185 12.27 16.69 8.24
N GLU A 186 13.45 16.61 7.63
CA GLU A 186 13.70 15.70 6.51
C GLU A 186 13.64 14.25 6.98
N LEU A 187 14.23 13.93 8.13
CA LEU A 187 14.19 12.59 8.69
C LEU A 187 12.78 12.16 9.05
N LYS A 188 11.95 13.06 9.58
CA LYS A 188 10.51 12.85 9.79
C LYS A 188 9.82 12.46 8.48
N THR A 189 10.12 13.21 7.42
CA THR A 189 9.56 12.95 6.08
C THR A 189 10.00 11.58 5.55
N ILE A 190 11.28 11.24 5.65
CA ILE A 190 11.80 9.93 5.21
C ILE A 190 11.18 8.79 6.02
N ALA A 191 11.11 8.93 7.34
CA ALA A 191 10.54 7.94 8.24
C ALA A 191 9.04 7.69 7.97
N SER A 192 8.31 8.70 7.46
CA SER A 192 6.89 8.55 7.09
C SER A 192 6.65 7.59 5.91
N TRP A 193 7.68 7.32 5.09
CA TRP A 193 7.58 6.41 3.95
C TRP A 193 7.87 4.94 4.30
N ILE A 194 8.36 4.71 5.51
CA ILE A 194 8.61 3.40 6.10
C ILE A 194 7.33 2.98 6.84
N MET A 195 6.88 1.76 6.61
CA MET A 195 5.60 1.27 7.12
C MET A 195 5.72 0.76 8.56
N PHE A 196 6.78 0.03 8.89
CA PHE A 196 6.92 -0.62 10.20
C PHE A 196 7.66 0.26 11.20
N ASP A 197 7.10 0.40 12.40
CA ASP A 197 7.68 1.22 13.46
C ASP A 197 9.04 0.70 13.94
N ASP A 198 9.28 -0.62 13.91
CA ASP A 198 10.61 -1.19 14.20
C ASP A 198 11.69 -0.66 13.23
N ASN A 199 11.34 -0.57 11.94
CA ASN A 199 12.25 -0.03 10.93
C ASN A 199 12.41 1.48 11.07
N LYS A 200 11.35 2.21 11.43
CA LYS A 200 11.46 3.64 11.75
C LYS A 200 12.36 3.86 12.95
N MET A 201 12.23 3.03 13.99
CA MET A 201 13.05 3.09 15.20
C MET A 201 14.53 2.88 14.88
N ASP A 202 14.84 1.86 14.09
CA ASP A 202 16.21 1.58 13.66
C ASP A 202 16.78 2.72 12.79
N LEU A 203 15.97 3.26 11.87
CA LEU A 203 16.36 4.45 11.11
C LEU A 203 16.69 5.62 12.04
N LEU A 204 15.79 5.94 12.98
CA LEU A 204 15.95 7.06 13.90
C LEU A 204 17.18 6.89 14.80
N LYS A 205 17.33 5.75 15.48
CA LYS A 205 18.48 5.46 16.36
C LYS A 205 19.81 5.56 15.60
N SER A 206 19.89 5.02 14.39
CA SER A 206 21.11 5.08 13.57
C SER A 206 21.40 6.46 12.97
N SER A 207 20.39 7.34 12.89
CA SER A 207 20.51 8.67 12.28
C SER A 207 20.97 9.75 13.25
N TYR A 208 20.92 9.54 14.57
CA TYR A 208 21.16 10.57 15.59
C TYR A 208 22.48 11.35 15.38
N ASN A 209 23.56 10.64 15.07
CA ASN A 209 24.90 11.22 14.86
C ASN A 209 25.05 11.97 13.52
N SER A 210 24.08 11.84 12.61
CA SER A 210 24.10 12.44 11.27
C SER A 210 23.06 13.56 11.11
N ILE A 211 22.36 13.92 12.19
CA ILE A 211 21.34 14.97 12.18
C ILE A 211 21.95 16.32 12.54
N ARG A 212 21.54 17.37 11.79
CA ARG A 212 22.07 18.73 11.97
C ARG A 212 21.49 19.46 13.19
N ASP A 213 20.26 19.15 13.57
CA ASP A 213 19.48 19.85 14.59
C ASP A 213 19.05 18.89 15.72
N GLN A 214 20.03 18.27 16.39
CA GLN A 214 19.83 17.24 17.42
C GLN A 214 18.89 17.67 18.56
N GLN A 215 18.82 18.97 18.88
CA GLN A 215 17.90 19.51 19.87
C GLN A 215 16.42 19.24 19.56
N ASN A 216 16.07 19.02 18.28
CA ASN A 216 14.71 18.74 17.83
C ASN A 216 14.42 17.24 17.73
N PHE A 217 15.42 16.38 17.92
CA PHE A 217 15.33 14.94 17.66
C PHE A 217 14.19 14.25 18.43
N GLY A 218 13.91 14.70 19.66
CA GLY A 218 12.83 14.17 20.48
C GLY A 218 11.42 14.34 19.87
N ASN A 219 11.22 15.28 18.95
CA ASN A 219 9.95 15.51 18.27
C ASN A 219 9.62 14.41 17.24
N LEU A 220 10.59 13.55 16.91
CA LEU A 220 10.40 12.42 16.00
C LEU A 220 9.57 11.28 16.60
N LYS A 221 9.14 11.38 17.87
CA LYS A 221 8.15 10.41 18.40
C LYS A 221 6.87 10.35 17.56
N GLU A 222 6.52 11.43 16.87
CA GLU A 222 5.26 11.54 16.11
C GLU A 222 5.20 10.68 14.85
N VAL A 223 6.34 10.20 14.33
CA VAL A 223 6.33 9.32 13.14
C VAL A 223 5.95 7.87 13.46
N PHE A 224 5.93 7.49 14.74
CA PHE A 224 5.50 6.17 15.16
C PHE A 224 3.98 6.08 15.25
N THR A 225 3.44 4.97 14.76
CA THR A 225 2.01 4.66 14.80
C THR A 225 1.60 4.00 16.12
N MET A 226 2.50 3.25 16.76
CA MET A 226 2.25 2.53 17.99
C MET A 226 2.69 3.34 19.22
N GLU A 227 1.81 3.47 20.21
CA GLU A 227 2.09 4.18 21.47
C GLU A 227 3.31 3.58 22.21
N ALA A 228 3.49 2.25 22.13
CA ALA A 228 4.65 1.57 22.72
C ALA A 228 5.96 2.03 22.07
N ALA A 229 6.00 2.15 20.74
CA ALA A 229 7.16 2.64 20.01
C ALA A 229 7.42 4.14 20.29
N GLN A 230 6.36 4.94 20.44
CA GLN A 230 6.49 6.34 20.87
C GLN A 230 7.14 6.46 22.25
N LYS A 231 6.72 5.62 23.21
CA LYS A 231 7.29 5.58 24.57
C LYS A 231 8.74 5.11 24.56
N GLU A 232 9.04 4.04 23.82
CA GLU A 232 10.42 3.55 23.66
C GLU A 232 11.34 4.62 23.07
N PHE A 233 10.88 5.29 22.01
CA PHE A 233 11.67 6.36 21.39
C PHE A 233 11.87 7.54 22.32
N ALA A 234 10.84 7.94 23.08
CA ALA A 234 10.96 9.01 24.06
C ALA A 234 11.97 8.67 25.17
N GLN A 235 12.00 7.41 25.63
CA GLN A 235 13.01 6.93 26.58
C GLN A 235 14.42 6.99 25.99
N TYR A 236 14.60 6.49 24.76
CA TYR A 236 15.88 6.53 24.06
C TYR A 236 16.36 7.98 23.84
N ALA A 237 15.51 8.86 23.32
CA ALA A 237 15.85 10.27 23.12
C ALA A 237 16.18 11.00 24.43
N GLY A 238 15.58 10.60 25.55
CA GLY A 238 15.92 11.10 26.87
C GLY A 238 17.31 10.71 27.38
N GLN A 239 17.87 9.59 26.88
CA GLN A 239 19.20 9.09 27.24
C GLN A 239 20.33 9.68 26.39
N LEU A 240 20.00 10.39 25.30
CA LEU A 240 20.97 11.00 24.38
C LEU A 240 21.48 12.38 24.84
N LYS A 241 21.09 12.80 26.04
CA LYS A 241 21.52 14.06 26.68
C LYS A 241 22.89 13.96 27.31
#